data_AF-A0A9P5XLY9-F1
#
_entry.id   AF-A0A9P5XLY9-F1
#
_cell.length_a   1.000
_cell.length_b   1.000
_cell.length_c   1.000
_cell.angle_alpha   90.00
_cell.angle_beta   90.00
_cell.angle_gamma   90.00
#
_symmetry.space_group_name_H-M   'P 1'
#
loop_
_entity.id
_entity.type
_entity.pdbx_description
1 polymer ?
#
loop_
_entity_poly.entity_id
_entity_poly.type
_entity_poly.pdbx_seq_one_letter_code
_entity_poly.pdbx_strand_id
1 'polypeptide(L)'
;MRPSVVRLVRIIPRKALDPAAAKVVNAPPPQIQEIQQPTVLDLLRKQRETAGAEWPANIRIEPVVKKEAFKPVQAEVRTQLKKLLKER
;
A
#
# COMPACT_ATOMS: atom_id res chain seq x y z
N MET A 1 -2.52 -35.62 -14.89
CA MET A 1 -1.85 -34.93 -16.01
C MET A 1 -0.41 -34.65 -15.61
N ARG A 2 0.59 -35.20 -16.32
CA ARG A 2 2.01 -34.88 -16.09
C ARG A 2 2.46 -33.83 -17.12
N PRO A 3 3.04 -32.70 -16.72
CA PRO A 3 3.57 -31.73 -17.67
C PRO A 3 4.77 -32.36 -18.41
N SER A 4 4.71 -32.41 -19.75
CA SER A 4 5.83 -32.81 -20.58
C SER A 4 6.68 -31.58 -20.94
N VAL A 5 7.99 -31.76 -21.13
CA VAL A 5 8.95 -30.68 -21.44
C VAL A 5 8.52 -29.85 -22.66
N VAL A 6 7.89 -30.49 -23.65
CA VAL A 6 7.35 -29.83 -24.86
C VAL A 6 6.22 -28.84 -24.53
N ARG A 7 5.49 -29.02 -23.43
CA ARG A 7 4.46 -28.07 -22.97
C ARG A 7 5.03 -26.89 -22.17
N LEU A 8 6.32 -26.92 -21.80
CA LEU A 8 6.99 -25.83 -21.07
C LEU A 8 7.65 -24.80 -22.00
N VAL A 9 7.84 -25.13 -23.27
CA VAL A 9 8.52 -24.26 -24.24
C VAL A 9 7.58 -23.97 -25.40
N ARG A 10 7.25 -22.68 -25.60
CA ARG A 10 6.49 -22.22 -26.76
C ARG A 10 7.44 -21.57 -27.76
N ILE A 11 7.64 -22.22 -28.90
CA ILE A 11 8.44 -21.67 -30.00
C ILE A 11 7.55 -20.70 -30.78
N ILE A 12 7.91 -19.42 -30.77
CA ILE A 12 7.21 -18.36 -31.52
C ILE A 12 8.10 -17.94 -32.70
N PRO A 13 7.58 -17.93 -33.95
CA PRO A 13 8.34 -17.46 -35.10
C PRO A 13 8.77 -16.00 -34.93
N ARG A 14 10.03 -15.68 -35.26
CA ARG A 14 10.57 -14.32 -35.09
C ARG A 14 9.80 -13.25 -35.87
N LYS A 15 9.17 -13.62 -37.00
CA LYS A 15 8.29 -12.74 -37.80
C LYS A 15 6.99 -12.34 -37.09
N ALA A 16 6.54 -13.13 -36.11
CA ALA A 16 5.34 -12.84 -35.32
C ALA A 16 5.63 -11.89 -34.13
N LEU A 17 6.91 -11.61 -33.88
CA LEU A 17 7.34 -10.62 -32.90
C LEU A 17 7.62 -9.33 -33.66
N ASP A 18 6.70 -8.36 -33.57
CA ASP A 18 6.98 -6.99 -34.01
C ASP A 18 7.47 -6.18 -32.78
N PRO A 19 8.79 -6.00 -32.60
CA PRO A 19 9.31 -5.26 -31.46
C PRO A 19 8.96 -3.77 -31.53
N ALA A 20 8.61 -3.23 -32.70
CA ALA A 20 8.22 -1.83 -32.85
C ALA A 20 6.75 -1.59 -32.47
N ALA A 21 5.88 -2.60 -32.63
CA ALA A 21 4.49 -2.56 -32.19
C ALA A 21 4.29 -2.98 -30.71
N ALA A 22 5.35 -3.42 -30.03
CA ALA A 22 5.25 -3.88 -28.65
C ALA A 22 5.03 -2.69 -27.70
N LYS A 23 3.89 -2.69 -27.00
CA LYS A 23 3.63 -1.74 -25.91
C LYS A 23 4.60 -2.02 -24.76
N VAL A 24 5.62 -1.17 -24.63
CA VAL A 24 6.54 -1.21 -23.48
C VAL A 24 5.75 -0.77 -22.24
N VAL A 25 5.44 -1.73 -21.37
CA VAL A 25 4.85 -1.44 -20.07
C VAL A 25 5.99 -1.15 -19.10
N ASN A 26 5.92 -0.02 -18.41
CA ASN A 26 6.91 0.33 -17.39
C ASN A 26 6.95 -0.75 -16.29
N ALA A 27 8.13 -0.96 -15.73
CA ALA A 27 8.28 -1.82 -14.57
C ALA A 27 7.37 -1.32 -13.43
N PRO A 28 6.79 -2.23 -12.63
CA PRO A 28 6.04 -1.82 -11.45
C PRO A 28 6.95 -0.99 -10.53
N PRO A 29 6.40 0.04 -9.86
CA PRO A 29 7.19 0.89 -8.98
C PRO A 29 7.84 0.06 -7.86
N PRO A 30 9.05 0.40 -7.43
CA PRO A 30 9.70 -0.27 -6.30
C PRO A 30 8.89 -0.04 -5.02
N GLN A 31 8.78 -1.09 -4.20
CA GLN A 31 8.00 -1.09 -2.94
C GLN A 31 8.39 0.01 -1.96
N ILE A 32 9.60 0.57 -2.08
CA ILE A 32 10.10 1.69 -1.28
C ILE A 32 9.24 2.96 -1.46
N GLN A 33 8.58 3.12 -2.61
CA GLN A 33 7.72 4.29 -2.87
C GLN A 33 6.48 4.32 -1.98
N GLU A 34 6.01 3.17 -1.46
CA GLU A 34 4.89 3.12 -0.52
C GLU A 34 5.24 3.81 0.82
N ILE A 35 6.51 3.81 1.23
CA ILE A 35 6.97 4.43 2.47
C ILE A 35 6.87 5.97 2.40
N GLN A 36 6.92 6.52 1.20
CA GLN A 36 6.90 7.97 0.98
C GLN A 36 5.50 8.54 0.76
N GLN A 37 4.47 7.68 0.68
CA GLN A 37 3.11 8.15 0.49
C GLN A 37 2.57 8.77 1.79
N PRO A 38 1.85 9.91 1.70
CA PRO A 38 1.24 10.52 2.87
C PRO A 38 0.18 9.61 3.47
N THR A 39 0.17 9.47 4.79
CA THR A 39 -0.85 8.69 5.50
C THR A 39 -2.20 9.39 5.43
N VAL A 40 -3.29 8.64 5.66
CA VAL A 40 -4.64 9.24 5.72
C VAL A 40 -4.71 10.29 6.83
N LEU A 41 -4.04 10.05 7.97
CA LEU A 41 -3.92 11.03 9.04
C LEU A 41 -3.19 12.30 8.59
N ASP A 42 -2.13 12.20 7.80
CA ASP A 42 -1.41 13.37 7.28
C ASP A 42 -2.29 14.18 6.33
N LEU A 43 -3.07 13.51 5.49
CA LEU A 43 -4.01 14.17 4.59
C LEU A 43 -5.10 14.91 5.38
N LEU A 44 -5.71 14.27 6.39
CA LEU A 44 -6.73 14.88 7.22
C LEU A 44 -6.20 16.07 8.04
N ARG A 45 -4.95 15.98 8.53
CA ARG A 45 -4.31 17.10 9.22
C ARG A 45 -4.12 18.30 8.31
N LYS A 46 -3.60 18.07 7.09
CA LYS A 46 -3.48 19.13 6.08
C LYS A 46 -4.83 19.74 5.73
N GLN A 47 -5.85 18.91 5.53
CA GLN A 47 -7.20 19.40 5.23
C GLN A 47 -7.78 20.25 6.38
N ARG A 48 -7.57 19.84 7.64
CA ARG A 48 -7.99 20.62 8.80
C ARG A 48 -7.28 21.97 8.85
N GLU A 49 -5.97 21.98 8.61
CA GLU A 49 -5.17 23.20 8.58
C GLU A 49 -5.63 24.14 7.45
N THR A 50 -5.97 23.61 6.27
CA THR A 50 -6.47 24.42 5.15
C THR A 50 -7.90 24.92 5.36
N ALA A 51 -8.77 24.13 5.98
CA ALA A 51 -10.18 24.47 6.16
C ALA A 51 -10.41 25.44 7.33
N GLY A 52 -9.54 25.42 8.35
CA GLY A 52 -9.62 26.33 9.50
C GLY A 52 -11.00 26.30 10.17
N ALA A 53 -11.73 27.42 10.05
CA ALA A 53 -13.07 27.58 10.64
C ALA A 53 -14.18 26.77 9.94
N GLU A 54 -13.97 26.33 8.70
CA GLU A 54 -14.93 25.49 7.96
C GLU A 54 -14.76 24.00 8.25
N TRP A 55 -13.79 23.62 9.11
CA TRP A 55 -13.60 22.21 9.45
C TRP A 55 -14.83 21.65 10.18
N PRO A 56 -15.37 20.50 9.73
CA PRO A 56 -16.60 19.98 10.30
C PRO A 56 -16.41 19.50 11.74
N ALA A 57 -17.27 19.99 12.64
CA ALA A 57 -17.15 19.75 14.08
C ALA A 57 -17.36 18.28 14.50
N ASN A 58 -17.95 17.45 13.63
CA ASN A 58 -18.15 16.03 13.88
C ASN A 58 -16.91 15.16 13.61
N ILE A 59 -15.83 15.72 13.02
CA ILE A 59 -14.62 14.96 12.70
C ILE A 59 -13.50 15.33 13.67
N ARG A 60 -13.20 14.41 14.60
CA ARG A 60 -12.06 14.51 15.52
C ARG A 60 -10.88 13.66 15.02
N ILE A 61 -9.72 14.29 14.87
CA ILE A 61 -8.47 13.61 14.52
C ILE A 61 -7.73 13.26 15.81
N GLU A 62 -7.61 11.96 16.12
CA GLU A 62 -6.88 11.47 17.30
C GLU A 62 -5.35 11.50 17.08
N PRO A 63 -4.56 11.62 18.16
CA PRO A 63 -3.11 11.53 18.07
C PRO A 63 -2.64 10.10 17.77
N VAL A 64 -1.48 9.99 17.12
CA VAL A 64 -0.87 8.69 16.80
C VAL A 64 -0.44 7.99 18.09
N VAL A 65 -0.95 6.77 18.30
CA VAL A 65 -0.62 5.95 19.47
C VAL A 65 0.76 5.33 19.30
N LYS A 66 1.70 5.71 20.18
CA LYS A 66 3.08 5.19 20.13
C LYS A 66 3.20 3.81 20.78
N LYS A 67 4.32 3.12 20.51
CA LYS A 67 4.57 1.75 21.01
C LYS A 67 4.58 1.67 22.54
N GLU A 68 4.96 2.75 23.22
CA GLU A 68 5.03 2.85 24.68
C GLU A 68 3.65 2.70 25.32
N ALA A 69 2.59 3.18 24.66
CA ALA A 69 1.22 3.07 25.15
C ALA A 69 0.74 1.61 25.25
N PHE A 70 1.38 0.70 24.51
CA PHE A 70 1.06 -0.73 24.57
C PHE A 70 1.85 -1.48 25.64
N LYS A 71 2.78 -0.86 26.39
CA LYS A 71 3.55 -1.53 27.47
C LYS A 71 2.67 -2.21 28.53
N PRO A 72 1.60 -1.58 29.05
CA PRO A 72 0.74 -2.21 30.05
C PRO A 72 -0.28 -3.20 29.47
N VAL A 73 -0.37 -3.34 28.14
CA VAL A 73 -1.35 -4.20 27.48
C VAL A 73 -0.88 -5.65 27.49
N GLN A 74 -1.80 -6.57 27.84
CA GLN A 74 -1.56 -8.01 27.79
C GLN A 74 -1.04 -8.46 26.41
N ALA A 75 -0.03 -9.33 26.40
CA ALA A 75 0.71 -9.71 25.21
C ALA A 75 -0.18 -10.33 24.11
N GLU A 76 -1.18 -11.12 24.51
CA GLU A 76 -2.10 -11.85 23.63
C GLU A 76 -2.93 -10.90 22.76
N VAL A 77 -3.40 -9.79 23.32
CA VAL A 77 -4.29 -8.83 22.64
C VAL A 77 -3.51 -7.73 21.90
N ARG A 78 -2.24 -7.53 22.27
CA ARG A 78 -1.39 -6.45 21.77
C ARG A 78 -1.24 -6.46 20.25
N THR A 79 -1.11 -7.64 19.66
CA THR A 79 -0.92 -7.81 18.20
C THR A 79 -2.18 -7.44 17.43
N GLN A 80 -3.35 -7.80 17.97
CA GLN A 80 -4.65 -7.44 17.37
C GLN A 80 -4.87 -5.94 17.43
N LEU A 81 -4.61 -5.31 18.57
CA LEU A 81 -4.77 -3.86 18.74
C LEU A 81 -3.85 -3.05 17.81
N LYS A 82 -2.59 -3.45 17.66
CA LYS A 82 -1.67 -2.82 16.70
C LYS A 82 -2.17 -2.94 15.25
N LYS A 83 -2.81 -4.05 14.90
CA LYS A 83 -3.37 -4.26 13.55
C LYS A 83 -4.55 -3.34 13.28
N LEU A 84 -5.40 -3.06 14.28
CA LEU A 84 -6.53 -2.15 14.15
C LEU A 84 -6.10 -0.69 13.90
N LEU A 85 -4.94 -0.30 14.41
CA LEU A 85 -4.40 1.06 14.27
C LEU A 85 -3.52 1.24 13.05
N LYS A 86 -3.25 0.18 12.29
CA LYS A 86 -2.47 0.25 11.07
C LYS A 86 -3.41 0.66 9.92
N GLU A 87 -3.00 1.68 9.17
CA GLU A 87 -3.68 2.05 7.93
C GLU A 87 -3.62 0.88 6.92
N ARG A 88 -4.71 0.70 6.16
CA ARG A 88 -4.87 -0.42 5.20
C ARG A 88 -4.28 -0.09 3.85
#